data_AF-A0AAN7V3T4-F1
#
_entry.id   AF-A0AAN7V3T4-F1
#
_cell.length_a   1.000
_cell.length_b   1.000
_cell.length_c   1.000
_cell.angle_alpha   90.00
_cell.angle_beta   90.00
_cell.angle_gamma   90.00
#
_symmetry.space_group_name_H-M   'P 1'
#
loop_
_entity.id
_entity.type
_entity.pdbx_description
1 polymer ?
#
loop_
_entity_poly.entity_id
_entity_poly.type
_entity_poly.pdbx_seq_one_letter_code
_entity_poly.pdbx_strand_id
1 'polypeptide(L)'
;MLAKKKKPFQDCKLLKEAFLTGLDCLFEGFFNKLMSAIQLIQDLQLSNNTVARRIHAISTDLQTHLKTDMEICDCSSLQFDESTDISDTTQLAVMVRMVFTII
;
A
#
# COMPACT_ATOMS: atom_id res chain seq x y z
N MET A 1 -14.84 -8.67 -8.72
CA MET A 1 -13.78 -8.96 -9.71
C MET A 1 -12.72 -9.91 -9.15
N LEU A 2 -12.19 -9.66 -7.95
CA LEU A 2 -11.17 -10.47 -7.26
C LEU A 2 -11.58 -11.94 -7.04
N ALA A 3 -12.72 -12.18 -6.38
CA ALA A 3 -13.22 -13.54 -6.12
C ALA A 3 -13.52 -14.33 -7.41
N LYS A 4 -13.87 -13.65 -8.50
CA LYS A 4 -14.18 -14.29 -9.80
C LYS A 4 -12.91 -14.75 -10.54
N LYS A 5 -11.80 -14.02 -10.41
CA LYS A 5 -10.55 -14.33 -11.13
C LYS A 5 -9.67 -15.37 -10.44
N LYS A 6 -9.94 -15.72 -9.17
CA LYS A 6 -9.18 -16.74 -8.39
C LYS A 6 -7.66 -16.57 -8.44
N LYS A 7 -7.18 -15.34 -8.59
CA LYS A 7 -5.75 -15.02 -8.64
C LYS A 7 -5.30 -14.42 -7.32
N PRO A 8 -4.04 -14.64 -6.92
CA PRO A 8 -3.47 -14.02 -5.73
C PRO A 8 -3.45 -12.50 -5.91
N PHE A 9 -3.55 -11.78 -4.79
CA PHE A 9 -3.51 -10.31 -4.75
C PHE A 9 -2.19 -9.72 -5.30
N GLN A 10 -1.17 -10.57 -5.44
CA GLN A 10 0.14 -10.27 -6.01
C GLN A 10 0.13 -10.12 -7.55
N ASP A 11 -0.96 -10.49 -8.24
CA ASP A 11 -1.05 -10.27 -9.68
C ASP A 11 -1.28 -8.78 -9.99
N CYS A 12 -0.19 -8.08 -10.32
CA CYS A 12 -0.21 -6.64 -10.62
C CYS A 12 -1.12 -6.28 -11.81
N LYS A 13 -1.37 -7.22 -12.74
CA LYS A 13 -2.35 -7.01 -13.83
C LYS A 13 -3.78 -6.98 -13.29
N LEU A 14 -4.11 -7.87 -12.35
CA LEU A 14 -5.42 -7.88 -11.70
C LEU A 14 -5.67 -6.59 -10.92
N LEU A 15 -4.64 -6.09 -10.22
CA LEU A 15 -4.70 -4.83 -9.48
C LEU A 15 -4.98 -3.64 -10.40
N LYS A 16 -4.29 -3.59 -11.55
CA LYS A 16 -4.48 -2.53 -12.56
C LYS A 16 -5.88 -2.54 -13.17
N GLU A 17 -6.41 -3.71 -13.51
CA GLU A 17 -7.79 -3.85 -13.98
C GLU A 17 -8.81 -3.41 -12.91
N ALA A 18 -8.57 -3.74 -11.64
CA ALA A 18 -9.43 -3.31 -10.54
C ALA A 18 -9.41 -1.78 -10.37
N PHE A 19 -8.23 -1.15 -10.48
CA PHE A 19 -8.12 0.32 -10.44
C PHE A 19 -8.85 0.99 -11.60
N LEU A 20 -8.70 0.50 -12.84
CA LEU A 20 -9.42 1.04 -13.99
C LEU A 20 -10.94 0.92 -13.81
N THR A 21 -11.41 -0.25 -13.37
CA THR A 21 -12.84 -0.47 -13.08
C THR A 21 -13.35 0.48 -11.99
N GLY A 22 -12.56 0.69 -10.94
CA GLY A 22 -12.90 1.64 -9.87
C GLY A 22 -12.93 3.08 -10.35
N LEU A 23 -12.01 3.48 -11.23
CA LEU A 23 -11.98 4.82 -11.83
C LEU A 23 -13.22 5.09 -12.67
N ASP A 24 -13.61 4.12 -13.51
CA ASP A 24 -14.81 4.25 -14.36
C ASP A 24 -16.07 4.47 -13.51
N CYS A 25 -16.16 3.81 -12.35
CA CYS A 25 -17.26 4.03 -11.40
C CYS A 25 -17.14 5.35 -10.61
N LEU A 26 -15.93 5.75 -10.21
CA LEU A 26 -15.70 6.92 -9.34
C LEU A 26 -15.76 8.26 -10.08
N PHE A 27 -15.41 8.28 -11.36
CA PHE A 27 -15.28 9.50 -12.17
C PHE A 27 -16.29 9.57 -13.32
N GLU A 28 -17.39 8.83 -13.22
CA GLU A 28 -18.52 8.95 -14.16
C GLU A 28 -18.96 10.44 -14.24
N GLY A 29 -18.85 11.04 -15.44
CA GLY A 29 -19.15 12.45 -15.68
C GLY A 29 -17.98 13.45 -15.55
N PHE A 30 -16.79 13.04 -15.10
CA PHE A 30 -15.60 13.90 -14.97
C PHE A 30 -14.49 13.55 -15.96
N PHE A 31 -14.76 13.72 -17.27
CA PHE A 31 -13.90 13.27 -18.38
C PHE A 31 -12.43 13.72 -18.29
N ASN A 32 -12.17 14.98 -17.92
CA ASN A 32 -10.79 15.50 -17.90
C ASN A 32 -9.92 14.90 -16.77
N LYS A 33 -10.52 14.61 -15.61
CA LYS A 33 -9.82 13.99 -14.46
C LYS A 33 -9.72 12.47 -14.62
N LEU A 34 -10.73 11.86 -15.25
CA LEU A 34 -10.72 10.44 -15.60
C LEU A 34 -9.57 10.12 -16.56
N MET A 35 -9.36 10.93 -17.62
CA MET A 35 -8.35 10.66 -18.64
C MET A 35 -6.91 10.68 -18.08
N SER A 36 -6.58 11.67 -17.24
CA SER A 36 -5.24 11.77 -16.63
C SER A 36 -4.97 10.61 -15.66
N ALA A 37 -5.98 10.22 -14.87
CA ALA A 37 -5.85 9.12 -13.93
C ALA A 37 -5.78 7.75 -14.63
N ILE A 38 -6.52 7.53 -15.72
CA ILE A 38 -6.39 6.35 -16.58
C ILE A 38 -4.98 6.25 -17.15
N GLN A 39 -4.44 7.35 -17.69
CA GLN A 39 -3.10 7.38 -18.29
C GLN A 39 -2.04 7.00 -17.25
N LEU A 40 -2.12 7.57 -16.04
CA LEU A 40 -1.20 7.27 -14.94
C LEU A 40 -1.24 5.78 -14.53
N ILE A 41 -2.42 5.17 -14.54
CA ILE A 41 -2.58 3.73 -14.27
C ILE A 41 -2.04 2.89 -15.43
N GLN A 42 -2.25 3.30 -16.68
CA GLN A 42 -1.70 2.64 -17.88
C GLN A 42 -0.17 2.69 -17.93
N ASP A 43 0.44 3.78 -17.47
CA ASP A 43 1.90 3.94 -17.41
C ASP A 43 2.54 3.25 -16.20
N LEU A 44 1.72 2.72 -15.29
CA LEU A 44 2.20 1.94 -14.15
C LEU A 44 2.98 0.72 -14.63
N GLN A 45 4.29 0.70 -14.35
CA GLN A 45 5.17 -0.41 -14.71
C GLN A 45 4.84 -1.67 -13.89
N LEU A 46 4.56 -2.76 -14.61
CA LEU A 46 4.10 -4.03 -14.04
C LEU A 46 5.21 -5.08 -13.88
N SER A 47 6.46 -4.74 -14.19
CA SER A 47 7.55 -5.70 -14.05
C SER A 47 7.81 -5.97 -12.56
N ASN A 48 8.00 -7.24 -12.20
CA ASN A 48 8.30 -7.63 -10.82
C ASN A 48 9.51 -6.86 -10.27
N ASN A 49 10.51 -6.60 -11.11
CA ASN A 49 11.71 -5.84 -10.74
C ASN A 49 11.39 -4.37 -10.43
N THR A 50 10.56 -3.71 -11.24
CA THR A 50 10.16 -2.32 -10.97
C THR A 50 9.31 -2.24 -9.71
N VAL A 51 8.37 -3.17 -9.52
CA VAL A 51 7.53 -3.25 -8.33
C VAL A 51 8.38 -3.48 -7.09
N ALA A 52 9.31 -4.44 -7.12
CA ALA A 52 10.23 -4.70 -6.02
C ALA A 52 11.10 -3.48 -5.69
N ARG A 53 11.67 -2.81 -6.70
CA ARG A 53 12.44 -1.57 -6.52
C ARG A 53 11.60 -0.47 -5.86
N ARG A 54 10.33 -0.33 -6.28
CA ARG A 54 9.42 0.67 -5.71
C ARG A 54 9.02 0.33 -4.28
N ILE A 55 8.73 -0.94 -3.97
CA ILE A 55 8.48 -1.41 -2.59
C ILE A 55 9.69 -1.11 -1.72
N HIS A 56 10.89 -1.40 -2.20
CA HIS A 56 12.12 -1.10 -1.47
C HIS A 56 12.30 0.40 -1.21
N ALA A 57 12.09 1.25 -2.21
CA ALA A 57 12.17 2.70 -2.05
C ALA A 57 11.16 3.22 -1.01
N ILE A 58 9.91 2.76 -1.05
CA ILE A 58 8.87 3.11 -0.07
C ILE A 58 9.25 2.60 1.33
N SER A 59 9.78 1.38 1.42
CA SER A 59 10.24 0.81 2.70
C SER A 59 11.35 1.64 3.34
N THR A 60 12.32 2.09 2.54
CA THR A 60 13.42 2.94 3.02
C THR A 60 12.93 4.31 3.47
N ASP A 61 12.00 4.91 2.72
CA ASP A 61 11.38 6.19 3.06
C ASP A 61 10.59 6.10 4.38
N LEU A 62 9.71 5.10 4.49
CA LEU A 62 8.95 4.83 5.72
C LEU A 62 9.87 4.61 6.91
N GLN A 63 10.95 3.85 6.75
CA GLN A 63 11.90 3.60 7.84
C GLN A 63 12.62 4.89 8.27
N THR A 64 12.93 5.77 7.33
CA THR A 64 13.54 7.08 7.62
C THR A 64 12.57 7.95 8.42
N HIS A 65 11.32 8.09 7.98
CA HIS A 65 10.30 8.84 8.70
C HIS A 65 10.00 8.26 10.08
N LEU A 66 9.81 6.94 10.19
CA LEU A 66 9.59 6.26 11.47
C LEU A 66 10.73 6.54 12.46
N LYS A 67 11.98 6.51 12.00
CA LYS A 67 13.13 6.80 12.85
C LYS A 67 13.10 8.24 13.35
N THR A 68 12.90 9.20 12.44
CA THR A 68 12.82 10.62 12.79
C THR A 68 11.66 10.90 13.75
N ASP A 69 10.50 10.32 13.48
CA ASP A 69 9.30 10.46 14.31
C ASP A 69 9.52 9.89 15.71
N MET A 70 10.18 8.73 15.83
CA MET A 70 10.53 8.15 17.13
C MET A 70 11.53 9.01 17.91
N GLU A 71 12.45 9.71 17.23
CA GLU A 71 13.42 10.61 17.86
C GLU A 71 12.79 11.89 18.41
N ILE A 72 11.67 12.35 17.83
CA ILE A 72 11.01 13.61 18.21
C ILE A 72 9.71 13.43 18.99
N CYS A 73 9.14 12.22 19.07
CA CYS A 73 7.90 11.98 19.80
C CYS A 73 8.07 12.16 21.31
N ASP A 74 7.04 12.67 21.98
CA ASP A 74 7.08 12.87 23.44
C ASP A 74 6.91 11.56 24.20
N CYS A 75 6.04 10.70 23.68
CA CYS A 75 5.85 9.36 24.19
C CYS A 75 5.42 8.39 23.08
N SER A 76 5.74 7.12 23.29
CA SER A 76 5.36 6.05 22.37
C SER A 76 4.88 4.81 23.12
N SER A 77 4.06 4.00 22.45
CA SER A 77 3.68 2.66 22.91
C SER A 77 3.81 1.67 21.75
N LEU A 78 4.11 0.42 22.09
CA LEU A 78 4.22 -0.67 21.12
C LEU A 78 3.04 -1.64 21.31
N GLN A 79 2.46 -2.08 20.21
CA GLN A 79 1.49 -3.16 20.16
C GLN A 79 2.08 -4.32 19.37
N PHE A 80 1.94 -5.51 19.94
CA PHE A 80 2.35 -6.77 19.35
C PHE A 80 1.10 -7.58 19.06
N ASP A 81 0.89 -7.95 17.80
CA ASP A 81 -0.23 -8.77 17.37
C ASP A 81 0.31 -10.01 16.67
N GLU A 82 0.11 -11.17 17.29
CA GLU A 82 0.54 -12.45 16.74
C GLU A 82 -0.64 -13.09 16.00
N SER A 83 -0.37 -13.57 14.79
CA SER A 83 -1.32 -14.35 14.01
C SER A 83 -0.64 -15.59 13.45
N THR A 84 -1.41 -16.61 13.13
CA THR A 84 -0.90 -17.81 12.45
C THR A 84 -1.68 -17.99 11.16
N ASP A 85 -0.98 -18.16 10.04
CA ASP A 85 -1.64 -18.36 8.76
C ASP A 85 -2.12 -19.80 8.56
N ILE A 86 -2.82 -20.04 7.46
CA ILE A 86 -3.36 -21.36 7.11
C ILE A 86 -2.27 -22.42 6.87
N SER A 87 -1.02 -22.01 6.69
CA SER A 87 0.16 -22.87 6.58
C SER A 87 0.91 -23.04 7.91
N ASP A 88 0.27 -22.71 9.03
CA ASP A 88 0.83 -22.82 10.39
C ASP A 88 2.10 -21.96 10.57
N THR A 89 2.25 -20.89 9.78
CA THR A 89 3.33 -19.93 9.92
C THR A 89 2.91 -18.80 10.83
N THR A 90 3.57 -18.68 11.97
CA THR A 90 3.39 -17.58 12.92
C THR A 90 3.96 -16.28 12.37
N GLN A 91 3.18 -15.20 12.47
CA GLN A 91 3.52 -13.85 12.04
C GLN A 91 3.29 -12.89 13.20
N LEU A 92 4.25 -12.01 13.48
CA LEU A 92 4.13 -10.98 14.53
C LEU A 92 4.12 -9.60 13.89
N ALA A 93 2.99 -8.89 14.02
CA ALA A 93 2.90 -7.48 13.67
C ALA A 93 3.32 -6.62 14.87
N VAL A 94 4.28 -5.72 14.64
CA VAL A 94 4.70 -4.71 15.63
C VAL A 94 4.23 -3.35 15.15
N MET A 95 3.39 -2.70 15.95
CA MET A 95 2.83 -1.38 15.65
C MET A 95 3.30 -0.38 16.70
N VAL A 96 3.83 0.76 16.26
CA VAL A 96 4.18 1.87 17.15
C VAL A 96 3.08 2.94 17.11
N ARG A 97 2.64 3.38 18.28
CA ARG A 97 1.80 4.58 18.44
C ARG A 97 2.66 5.67 19.06
N MET A 98 2.67 6.83 18.43
CA MET A 98 3.47 7.99 18.84
C MET A 98 2.53 9.15 19.19
N VAL A 99 2.91 9.93 20.20
CA VAL A 99 2.23 11.19 20.58
C VAL A 99 3.20 12.34 20.35
N PHE A 100 2.71 13.37 19.68
CA PHE A 100 3.44 14.61 19.43
C PHE A 100 2.64 15.76 20.02
N THR A 101 3.29 16.59 20.82
CA THR A 101 2.74 17.86 21.27
C THR A 101 2.79 18.84 20.12
N ILE A 102 1.63 19.23 19.60
CA ILE A 102 1.53 20.31 18.63
C ILE A 102 1.78 21.61 19.40
N ILE A 103 2.93 22.25 19.15
CA ILE A 103 3.25 23.60 19.64
C ILE A 103 2.70 24.63 18.66
#